data_AF-A0A966YNF3-F1
#
_entry.id   AF-A0A966YNF3-F1
#
_cell.length_a   1.000
_cell.length_b   1.000
_cell.length_c   1.000
_cell.angle_alpha   90.00
_cell.angle_beta   90.00
_cell.angle_gamma   90.00
#
_symmetry.space_group_name_H-M   'P 1'
#
loop_
_entity.id
_entity.type
_entity.pdbx_description
1 polymer ?
#
loop_
_entity_poly.entity_id
_entity_poly.type
_entity_poly.pdbx_seq_one_letter_code
_entity_poly.pdbx_strand_id
1 'polypeptide(L)' 'VETLTFAPGDLVLFRGRDALHRVTPTIGDVTRLLVVFAFNDEPGVRLSDSALATFYGRHL' A
#
# COMPACT_ATOMS: atom_id res chain seq x y z
N VAL A 1 15.01 -12.18 1.12
CA VAL A 1 13.63 -11.75 0.76
C VAL A 1 12.70 -12.81 1.29
N GLU A 2 11.72 -12.41 2.07
CA GLU A 2 10.64 -13.29 2.55
C GLU A 2 9.43 -13.12 1.64
N THR A 3 8.82 -14.23 1.22
CA THR A 3 7.68 -14.22 0.30
C THR A 3 6.43 -14.65 1.04
N LEU A 4 5.41 -13.78 1.04
CA LEU A 4 4.11 -14.09 1.61
C LEU A 4 3.20 -14.70 0.55
N THR A 5 2.45 -15.74 0.94
CA THR A 5 1.35 -16.28 0.14
C THR A 5 0.07 -15.56 0.54
N PHE A 6 -0.75 -15.18 -0.44
CA PHE A 6 -1.98 -14.43 -0.22
C PHE A 6 -3.19 -15.18 -0.77
N ALA A 7 -4.29 -15.18 -0.01
CA ALA A 7 -5.64 -15.53 -0.42
C ALA A 7 -6.56 -14.30 -0.38
N PRO A 8 -7.70 -14.31 -1.12
CA PRO A 8 -8.69 -13.25 -0.99
C PRO A 8 -9.15 -13.06 0.45
N GLY A 9 -9.06 -11.83 0.96
CA GLY A 9 -9.42 -11.49 2.34
C GLY A 9 -8.26 -11.42 3.32
N ASP A 10 -7.04 -11.84 2.92
CA ASP A 10 -5.87 -11.71 3.77
C ASP A 10 -5.53 -10.25 4.07
N LEU A 11 -5.16 -9.99 5.32
CA LEU A 11 -4.72 -8.69 5.81
C LEU A 11 -3.25 -8.77 6.23
N VAL A 12 -2.42 -7.90 5.68
CA VAL A 12 -1.00 -7.78 6.06
C VAL A 12 -0.75 -6.42 6.72
N LEU A 13 -0.14 -6.46 7.91
CA LEU A 13 0.30 -5.28 8.66
C LEU A 13 1.83 -5.23 8.66
N PHE A 14 2.39 -4.06 8.36
CA PHE A 14 3.82 -3.83 8.40
C PHE A 14 4.13 -2.39 8.80
N ARG A 15 5.33 -2.13 9.35
CA ARG A 15 5.79 -0.78 9.67
C ARG A 15 6.42 -0.14 8.43
N GLY A 16 5.73 0.80 7.80
CA GLY A 16 6.10 1.33 6.48
C GLY A 16 7.52 1.89 6.35
N ARG A 17 8.06 2.57 7.37
CA ARG A 17 9.37 3.25 7.29
C ARG A 17 10.56 2.30 7.09
N ASP A 18 10.44 1.04 7.52
CA ASP A 18 11.55 0.07 7.54
C ASP A 18 11.17 -1.29 6.92
N ALA A 19 10.06 -1.34 6.17
CA ALA A 19 9.54 -2.56 5.55
C ALA A 19 9.50 -2.42 4.02
N LEU A 20 10.68 -2.42 3.40
CA LEU A 20 10.79 -2.43 1.94
C LEU A 20 10.11 -3.68 1.38
N HIS A 21 9.16 -3.48 0.48
CA HIS A 21 8.40 -4.56 -0.14
C HIS A 21 8.21 -4.29 -1.64
N ARG A 22 7.96 -5.36 -2.38
CA ARG A 22 7.68 -5.33 -3.81
C ARG A 22 6.56 -6.32 -4.13
N VAL A 23 5.70 -5.95 -5.07
CA VAL A 23 4.72 -6.87 -5.66
C VAL A 23 5.27 -7.53 -6.92
N THR A 24 4.93 -8.79 -7.13
CA THR A 24 5.15 -9.48 -8.41
C THR A 24 4.25 -8.86 -9.49
N PRO A 25 4.62 -8.96 -10.79
CA PRO A 25 3.71 -8.61 -11.88
C PRO A 25 2.37 -9.33 -11.73
N THR A 26 1.27 -8.63 -12.02
CA THR A 26 -0.06 -9.24 -12.02
C THR A 26 -0.26 -9.95 -13.36
N ILE A 27 -0.54 -11.26 -13.33
CA ILE A 27 -0.65 -12.13 -14.51
C ILE A 27 -1.97 -12.91 -14.42
N GLY A 28 -2.69 -13.03 -15.54
CA GLY A 28 -3.94 -13.78 -15.65
C GLY A 28 -5.19 -12.88 -15.79
N ASP A 29 -6.36 -13.53 -15.92
CA ASP A 29 -7.61 -12.86 -16.31
C ASP A 29 -8.42 -12.32 -15.12
N VAL A 30 -8.05 -12.68 -13.89
CA VAL A 30 -8.76 -12.27 -12.67
C VAL A 30 -8.16 -10.97 -12.14
N THR A 31 -8.99 -9.94 -11.98
CA THR A 31 -8.57 -8.67 -11.39
C THR A 31 -8.19 -8.84 -9.91
N ARG A 32 -6.99 -8.39 -9.54
CA ARG A 32 -6.56 -8.28 -8.15
C ARG A 32 -6.99 -6.93 -7.57
N LEU A 33 -7.93 -6.94 -6.62
CA LEU A 33 -8.31 -5.74 -5.86
C LEU A 33 -7.54 -5.69 -4.54
N LEU A 34 -7.04 -4.50 -4.19
CA LEU A 34 -6.40 -4.23 -2.91
C LEU A 34 -7.05 -3.02 -2.24
N VAL A 35 -7.19 -3.08 -0.92
CA VAL A 35 -7.51 -1.94 -0.08
C VAL A 35 -6.30 -1.65 0.79
N VAL A 36 -5.82 -0.41 0.76
CA VAL A 36 -4.65 0.02 1.51
C VAL A 36 -5.08 1.04 2.55
N PHE A 37 -4.74 0.76 3.81
CA PHE A 37 -4.86 1.72 4.90
C PHE A 37 -3.46 2.18 5.32
N ALA A 38 -3.28 3.48 5.45
CA ALA A 38 -2.05 4.08 5.96
C ALA A 38 -2.38 4.89 7.23
N PHE A 39 -1.75 4.52 8.34
CA PHE A 39 -1.94 5.18 9.63
C PHE A 39 -0.64 5.84 10.06
N ASN A 40 -0.76 7.06 10.58
CA ASN A 40 0.32 7.74 11.30
C ASN A 40 0.07 7.62 12.80
N ASP A 41 1.14 7.56 13.57
CA ASP A 41 1.12 7.51 15.03
C ASP A 41 0.89 8.90 15.67
N GLU A 42 1.04 9.97 14.91
CA GLU A 42 0.83 11.34 15.35
C GLU A 42 -0.35 12.05 14.65
N PRO A 43 -1.13 12.88 15.37
CA PRO A 43 -2.16 13.72 14.78
C PRO A 43 -1.61 14.73 13.78
N GLY A 44 -2.40 15.04 12.74
CA GLY A 44 -2.07 16.11 11.79
C GLY A 44 -1.03 15.74 10.72
N VAL A 45 -0.40 14.56 10.81
CA VAL A 45 0.51 14.06 9.78
C VAL A 45 -0.29 13.72 8.51
N ARG A 46 0.14 14.27 7.39
CA ARG A 46 -0.47 14.08 6.07
C ARG A 46 0.58 13.74 5.03
N LEU A 47 0.14 13.14 3.94
CA LEU A 47 0.96 13.01 2.74
C LEU A 47 1.28 14.41 2.19
N SER A 48 2.47 14.56 1.61
CA SER A 48 2.81 15.75 0.83
C SER A 48 1.92 15.84 -0.41
N ASP A 49 1.79 17.04 -0.98
CA ASP A 49 1.04 17.24 -2.23
C ASP A 49 1.57 16.38 -3.37
N SER A 50 2.90 16.21 -3.45
CA SER A 50 3.53 15.33 -4.43
C SER A 50 3.15 13.86 -4.25
N ALA A 51 3.02 13.40 -3.01
CA ALA A 51 2.61 12.03 -2.71
C ALA A 51 1.12 11.82 -3.00
N LEU A 52 0.27 12.80 -2.68
CA LEU A 52 -1.15 12.76 -3.02
C LEU A 52 -1.39 12.71 -4.53
N ALA A 53 -0.65 13.51 -5.30
CA ALA A 53 -0.72 13.48 -6.75
C ALA A 53 -0.25 12.13 -7.31
N THR A 54 0.86 11.60 -6.81
CA THR A 54 1.44 10.34 -7.27
C THR A 54 0.54 9.13 -6.98
N PHE A 55 0.02 9.03 -5.75
CA PHE A 55 -0.72 7.84 -5.33
C PHE A 55 -2.22 7.92 -5.61
N TYR A 56 -2.79 9.13 -5.61
CA TYR A 56 -4.24 9.32 -5.69
C TYR A 56 -4.68 10.27 -6.80
N GLY A 57 -3.76 10.95 -7.50
CA GLY A 57 -4.10 11.96 -8.51
C GLY A 57 -4.84 13.16 -7.91
N ARG A 58 -4.59 13.51 -6.65
CA ARG A 58 -5.28 14.59 -5.92
C ARG A 58 -4.32 15.64 -5.41
N HIS A 59 -4.86 16.83 -5.16
CA HIS A 59 -4.22 17.95 -4.48
C HIS A 59 -5.07 18.35 -3.27
N LEU A 60 -4.45 18.97 -2.25
CA LEU A 60 -5.15 19.56 -1.12
C LEU A 60 -5.75 20.93 -1.45
#